data_AF-A0A382FU95-F1
#
_entry.id   AF-A0A382FU95-F1
#
_cell.length_a   1.000
_cell.length_b   1.000
_cell.length_c   1.000
_cell.angle_alpha   90.00
_cell.angle_beta   90.00
_cell.angle_gamma   90.00
#
_symmetry.space_group_name_H-M   'P 1'
#
loop_
_entity.id
_entity.type
_entity.pdbx_description
1 polymer ?
#
loop_
_entity_poly.entity_id
_entity_poly.type
_entity_poly.pdbx_seq_one_letter_code
_entity_poly.pdbx_strand_id
1 'polypeptide(L)'
;MIKRILGIFIPLMICATLVAQENANIYRVVYLKPKAGQKEQFLAGLKEHTKKHHSKGVSKVRTHEVVSGDKAGWYVRSSGPFTWADVDKYEADHNSKAHAAHGAKVLGPYIGDRVGPMYWARRDDMS
;
A
#
# COMPACT_ATOMS: atom_id res chain seq x y z
N MET A 1 42.73 5.56 -21.84
CA MET A 1 41.29 5.20 -21.80
C MET A 1 40.66 5.50 -20.43
N ILE A 2 41.32 5.17 -19.32
CA ILE A 2 40.81 5.40 -17.95
C ILE A 2 40.37 6.85 -17.66
N LYS A 3 41.13 7.85 -18.13
CA LYS A 3 40.80 9.28 -17.93
C LYS A 3 39.51 9.71 -18.65
N ARG A 4 39.22 9.11 -19.81
CA ARG A 4 37.98 9.36 -20.57
C ARG A 4 36.77 8.69 -19.92
N ILE A 5 36.96 7.48 -19.39
CA ILE A 5 35.92 6.77 -18.62
C ILE A 5 35.58 7.57 -17.36
N LEU A 6 36.59 7.99 -16.59
CA LEU A 6 36.39 8.82 -15.39
C LEU A 6 35.70 10.15 -15.71
N GLY A 7 36.07 10.81 -16.80
CA GLY A 7 35.45 12.07 -17.24
C GLY A 7 33.97 11.96 -17.62
N ILE A 8 33.47 10.75 -17.93
CA ILE A 8 32.05 10.49 -18.23
C ILE A 8 31.32 9.95 -16.99
N PHE A 9 31.94 9.03 -16.25
CA PHE A 9 31.32 8.40 -15.08
C PHE A 9 31.06 9.37 -13.94
N ILE A 10 31.99 10.30 -13.68
CA ILE A 10 31.87 11.24 -12.56
C ILE A 10 30.66 12.18 -12.76
N PRO A 11 30.48 12.86 -13.91
CA PRO A 11 29.27 13.66 -14.16
C PRO A 11 27.98 12.85 -14.08
N LEU A 12 27.96 11.63 -14.62
CA LEU A 12 26.79 10.74 -14.57
C LEU A 12 26.38 10.39 -13.13
N MET A 13 27.34 10.06 -12.28
CA MET A 13 27.10 9.78 -10.86
C MET A 13 26.59 11.03 -10.13
N ILE A 14 27.14 12.20 -10.42
CA ILE A 14 26.68 13.47 -9.82
C ILE A 14 25.26 13.81 -10.26
N CYS A 15 24.93 13.66 -11.54
CA CYS A 15 23.56 13.85 -12.03
C CYS A 15 22.58 12.86 -11.39
N ALA A 16 22.98 11.60 -11.21
CA ALA A 16 22.16 10.58 -10.57
C ALA A 16 21.88 10.87 -9.09
N THR A 17 22.82 11.47 -8.36
CA THR A 17 22.61 11.85 -6.95
C THR A 17 21.83 13.16 -6.80
N LEU A 18 22.03 14.13 -7.69
CA LEU A 18 21.31 15.42 -7.66
C LEU A 18 19.84 15.28 -8.07
N VAL A 19 19.51 14.31 -8.93
CA VAL A 19 18.15 14.02 -9.39
C VAL A 19 17.60 12.73 -8.74
N ALA A 20 18.27 12.23 -7.70
CA ALA A 20 17.77 11.07 -6.97
C ALA A 20 16.36 11.35 -6.44
N GLN A 21 15.46 10.39 -6.64
CA GLN A 21 14.07 10.53 -6.22
C GLN A 21 14.03 10.76 -4.70
N GLU A 22 13.30 11.79 -4.28
CA GLU A 22 13.10 12.06 -2.86
C GLU A 22 12.59 10.78 -2.17
N ASN A 23 13.03 10.52 -0.93
CA ASN A 23 12.53 9.40 -0.13
C ASN A 23 11.05 9.62 0.17
N ALA A 24 10.21 9.26 -0.80
CA ALA A 24 8.80 9.57 -0.78
C ALA A 24 8.15 8.89 0.42
N ASN A 25 7.26 9.61 1.08
CA ASN A 25 6.53 9.11 2.25
C ASN A 25 5.14 8.64 1.80
N ILE A 26 5.12 7.54 1.04
CA ILE A 26 3.92 7.10 0.31
C ILE A 26 3.11 6.14 1.16
N TYR A 27 1.80 6.34 1.16
CA TYR A 27 0.83 5.43 1.73
C TYR A 27 -0.14 4.93 0.68
N ARG A 28 -0.28 3.62 0.55
CA ARG A 28 -1.35 3.01 -0.24
C ARG A 28 -2.60 2.91 0.61
N VAL A 29 -3.73 3.41 0.10
CA VAL A 29 -5.00 3.47 0.84
C VAL A 29 -6.15 2.87 0.03
N VAL A 30 -6.99 2.09 0.68
CA VAL A 30 -8.24 1.56 0.10
C VAL A 30 -9.37 1.67 1.12
N TYR A 31 -10.55 2.07 0.66
CA TYR A 31 -11.78 2.02 1.44
C TYR A 31 -12.58 0.79 1.04
N LEU A 32 -13.11 0.08 2.03
CA LEU A 32 -13.92 -1.12 1.85
C LEU A 32 -15.24 -0.97 2.59
N LYS A 33 -16.35 -1.14 1.87
CA LYS A 33 -17.69 -1.23 2.45
C LYS A 33 -18.07 -2.70 2.60
N PRO A 34 -18.42 -3.18 3.79
CA PRO A 34 -19.05 -4.49 3.93
C PRO A 34 -20.38 -4.54 3.18
N LYS A 35 -20.77 -5.71 2.67
CA LYS A 35 -22.16 -5.93 2.22
C LYS A 35 -23.14 -5.77 3.38
N ALA A 36 -24.36 -5.32 3.07
CA ALA A 36 -25.42 -5.18 4.05
C ALA A 36 -25.66 -6.51 4.79
N GLY A 37 -25.71 -6.48 6.12
CA GLY A 37 -25.90 -7.68 6.95
C GLY A 37 -24.69 -8.62 7.05
N GLN A 38 -23.54 -8.30 6.44
CA GLN A 38 -22.37 -9.20 6.40
C GLN A 38 -21.11 -8.62 7.07
N LYS A 39 -21.28 -7.65 7.98
CA LYS A 39 -20.16 -6.98 8.68
C LYS A 39 -19.25 -7.96 9.41
N GLU A 40 -19.83 -8.96 10.08
CA GLU A 40 -19.07 -9.93 10.87
C GLU A 40 -18.19 -10.83 10.00
N GLN A 41 -18.74 -11.37 8.91
CA GLN A 41 -17.99 -12.21 7.96
C GLN A 41 -16.89 -11.40 7.27
N PHE A 42 -17.19 -10.15 6.90
CA PHE A 42 -16.19 -9.22 6.38
C PHE A 42 -15.04 -9.02 7.38
N LEU A 43 -15.34 -8.74 8.65
CA LEU A 43 -14.32 -8.52 9.69
C LEU A 43 -13.50 -9.78 9.97
N ALA A 44 -14.13 -10.95 10.00
CA ALA A 44 -13.45 -12.23 10.17
C ALA A 44 -12.48 -12.49 9.01
N GLY A 45 -12.94 -12.35 7.77
CA GLY A 45 -12.11 -12.46 6.57
C GLY A 45 -10.98 -11.44 6.54
N LEU A 46 -11.22 -10.21 7.02
CA LEU A 46 -10.22 -9.16 7.07
C LEU A 46 -9.11 -9.50 8.07
N LYS A 47 -9.49 -9.98 9.25
CA LYS A 47 -8.56 -10.43 10.30
C LYS A 47 -7.71 -11.60 9.81
N GLU A 48 -8.34 -12.60 9.18
CA GLU A 48 -7.67 -13.78 8.64
C GLU A 48 -6.67 -13.39 7.54
N HIS A 49 -7.12 -12.63 6.53
CA HIS A 49 -6.28 -12.21 5.42
C HIS A 49 -5.12 -11.32 5.89
N THR A 50 -5.38 -10.43 6.86
CA THR A 50 -4.32 -9.57 7.45
C THR A 50 -3.28 -10.38 8.19
N LYS A 51 -3.70 -11.36 9.01
CA LYS A 51 -2.77 -12.24 9.73
C LYS A 51 -1.84 -12.98 8.78
N LYS A 52 -2.38 -13.48 7.67
CA LYS A 52 -1.64 -14.28 6.69
C LYS A 52 -0.68 -13.46 5.82
N HIS A 53 -1.12 -12.31 5.30
CA HIS A 53 -0.38 -11.58 4.27
C HIS A 53 0.19 -10.24 4.73
N HIS A 54 -0.34 -9.64 5.81
CA HIS A 54 -0.11 -8.23 6.14
C HIS A 54 0.33 -7.98 7.58
N SER A 55 1.07 -8.91 8.18
CA SER A 55 1.45 -8.84 9.60
C SER A 55 2.76 -8.08 9.87
N LYS A 56 3.67 -7.95 8.88
CA LYS A 56 5.01 -7.40 9.09
C LYS A 56 5.63 -6.81 7.83
N GLY A 57 6.71 -6.05 8.00
CA GLY A 57 7.51 -5.50 6.90
C GLY A 57 6.71 -4.59 5.96
N VAL A 58 7.13 -4.57 4.68
CA VAL A 58 6.48 -3.79 3.63
C VAL A 58 5.01 -4.15 3.44
N SER A 59 4.61 -5.40 3.71
CA SER A 59 3.23 -5.83 3.56
C SER A 59 2.32 -5.44 4.74
N LYS A 60 2.85 -4.83 5.81
CA LYS A 60 2.07 -4.48 7.01
C LYS A 60 0.94 -3.50 6.68
N VAL A 61 -0.30 -3.88 7.00
CA VAL A 61 -1.50 -3.04 6.81
C VAL A 61 -2.09 -2.60 8.14
N ARG A 62 -2.60 -1.37 8.20
CA ARG A 62 -3.44 -0.84 9.29
C ARG A 62 -4.87 -0.75 8.81
N THR A 63 -5.81 -1.13 9.67
CA THR A 63 -7.25 -1.03 9.39
C THR A 63 -7.87 -0.08 10.40
N HIS A 64 -8.66 0.88 9.91
CA HIS A 64 -9.47 1.78 10.72
C HIS A 64 -10.93 1.67 10.29
N GLU A 65 -11.86 1.74 11.24
CA GLU A 65 -13.29 1.92 10.96
C GLU A 65 -13.57 3.43 10.85
N VAL A 66 -14.33 3.82 9.83
CA VAL A 66 -14.86 5.18 9.72
C VAL A 66 -16.09 5.25 10.61
N VAL A 67 -15.97 5.92 11.75
CA VAL A 67 -17.04 5.98 12.77
C VAL A 67 -18.07 7.09 12.54
N SER A 68 -17.76 8.09 11.71
CA SER A 68 -18.66 9.21 11.37
C SER A 68 -18.37 9.77 9.97
N GLY A 69 -19.32 10.54 9.42
CA GLY A 69 -19.27 11.13 8.07
C GLY A 69 -19.85 10.24 6.96
N ASP A 70 -19.73 10.67 5.70
CA ASP A 70 -20.37 10.02 4.53
C ASP A 70 -19.97 8.56 4.31
N LYS A 71 -18.82 8.15 4.87
CA LYS A 71 -18.31 6.77 4.83
C LYS A 71 -18.47 6.04 6.17
N ALA A 72 -19.33 6.50 7.07
CA ALA A 72 -19.59 5.80 8.33
C ALA A 72 -19.91 4.31 8.08
N GLY A 73 -19.26 3.42 8.85
CA GLY A 73 -19.36 1.97 8.71
C GLY A 73 -18.48 1.35 7.61
N TRP A 74 -17.72 2.16 6.86
CA TRP A 74 -16.66 1.67 5.96
C TRP A 74 -15.36 1.48 6.73
N TYR A 75 -14.43 0.76 6.10
CA TYR A 75 -13.09 0.52 6.64
C TYR A 75 -12.02 1.07 5.73
N VAL A 76 -11.06 1.78 6.31
CA VAL A 76 -9.86 2.28 5.62
C VAL A 76 -8.71 1.33 5.91
N ARG A 77 -8.08 0.81 4.86
CA ARG A 77 -6.84 0.05 4.97
C ARG A 77 -5.70 0.85 4.38
N SER A 78 -4.65 1.06 5.16
CA SER A 78 -3.44 1.77 4.74
C SER A 78 -2.17 0.95 4.94
N SER A 79 -1.25 1.07 3.98
CA SER A 79 0.09 0.47 4.04
C SER A 79 1.12 1.55 3.75
N GLY A 80 2.25 1.50 4.44
CA GLY A 80 3.29 2.53 4.39
C GLY A 80 3.85 2.85 5.78
N PRO A 81 4.77 3.82 5.88
CA PRO A 81 5.28 4.63 4.77
C PRO A 81 6.19 3.82 3.82
N PHE A 82 6.17 4.16 2.53
CA PHE A 82 6.92 3.48 1.47
C PHE A 82 7.77 4.44 0.67
N THR A 83 9.01 4.05 0.38
CA THR A 83 9.73 4.55 -0.81
C THR A 83 9.04 4.04 -2.08
N TRP A 84 9.34 4.61 -3.25
CA TRP A 84 8.82 4.08 -4.52
C TRP A 84 9.25 2.63 -4.79
N ALA A 85 10.48 2.27 -4.43
CA ALA A 85 10.95 0.88 -4.53
C ALA A 85 10.17 -0.07 -3.60
N ASP A 86 9.68 0.41 -2.45
CA ASP A 86 8.84 -0.38 -1.57
C ASP A 86 7.40 -0.52 -2.09
N VAL A 87 6.90 0.48 -2.85
CA VAL A 87 5.64 0.34 -3.59
C VAL A 87 5.73 -0.81 -4.59
N ASP A 88 6.82 -0.90 -5.36
CA ASP A 88 7.02 -1.99 -6.33
C ASP A 88 7.02 -3.36 -5.64
N LYS A 89 7.76 -3.49 -4.53
CA LYS A 89 7.79 -4.73 -3.73
C LYS A 89 6.41 -5.07 -3.14
N TYR A 90 5.71 -4.06 -2.63
CA TYR A 90 4.36 -4.23 -2.08
C TYR A 90 3.40 -4.74 -3.15
N GLU A 91 3.37 -4.11 -4.32
CA GLU A 91 2.48 -4.48 -5.41
C GLU A 91 2.81 -5.86 -5.98
N ALA A 92 4.10 -6.26 -6.02
CA ALA A 92 4.48 -7.61 -6.40
C ALA A 92 3.93 -8.68 -5.43
N ASP A 93 4.03 -8.47 -4.12
CA ASP A 93 3.44 -9.37 -3.11
C ASP A 93 1.91 -9.35 -3.17
N HIS A 94 1.32 -8.15 -3.23
CA HIS A 94 -0.12 -7.94 -3.22
C HIS A 94 -0.81 -8.55 -4.44
N ASN A 95 -0.20 -8.46 -5.62
CA ASN A 95 -0.73 -9.03 -6.86
C ASN A 95 -0.31 -10.49 -7.07
N SER A 96 0.41 -11.09 -6.12
CA SER A 96 0.73 -12.52 -6.20
C SER A 96 -0.55 -13.36 -6.22
N LYS A 97 -0.53 -14.46 -7.00
CA LYS A 97 -1.70 -15.36 -7.13
C LYS A 97 -2.19 -15.87 -5.77
N ALA A 98 -1.27 -16.16 -4.85
CA ALA A 98 -1.60 -16.64 -3.51
C ALA A 98 -2.32 -15.56 -2.66
N HIS A 99 -1.84 -14.32 -2.70
CA HIS A 99 -2.47 -13.19 -2.02
C HIS A 99 -3.87 -12.93 -2.58
N ALA A 100 -3.97 -12.75 -3.89
CA ALA A 100 -5.20 -12.45 -4.60
C ALA A 100 -6.25 -13.56 -4.41
N ALA A 101 -5.89 -14.83 -4.59
CA ALA A 101 -6.81 -15.96 -4.41
C ALA A 101 -7.31 -16.06 -2.96
N HIS A 102 -6.44 -15.83 -1.98
CA HIS A 102 -6.86 -15.85 -0.59
C HIS A 102 -7.85 -14.72 -0.28
N GLY A 103 -7.54 -13.48 -0.69
CA GLY A 103 -8.45 -12.34 -0.54
C GLY A 103 -9.80 -12.56 -1.24
N ALA A 104 -9.79 -13.07 -2.46
CA ALA A 104 -11.01 -13.40 -3.20
C ALA A 104 -11.88 -14.44 -2.48
N LYS A 105 -11.28 -15.39 -1.76
CA LYS A 105 -11.99 -16.41 -0.99
C LYS A 105 -12.58 -15.88 0.32
N VAL A 106 -11.76 -15.22 1.14
CA VAL A 106 -12.16 -14.89 2.53
C VAL A 106 -12.76 -13.50 2.69
N LEU A 107 -12.54 -12.60 1.73
CA LEU A 107 -13.02 -11.21 1.77
C LEU A 107 -13.98 -10.87 0.63
N GLY A 108 -13.66 -11.33 -0.59
CA GLY A 108 -14.41 -11.01 -1.81
C GLY A 108 -15.94 -11.14 -1.68
N PRO A 109 -16.49 -12.23 -1.10
CA PRO A 109 -17.93 -12.41 -0.99
C PRO A 109 -18.62 -11.36 -0.11
N TYR A 110 -17.89 -10.74 0.83
CA TYR A 110 -18.43 -9.87 1.87
C TYR A 110 -18.14 -8.38 1.64
N ILE A 111 -17.43 -8.03 0.56
CA ILE A 111 -17.20 -6.65 0.14
C ILE A 111 -18.36 -6.21 -0.75
N GLY A 112 -19.05 -5.14 -0.35
CA GLY A 112 -20.15 -4.54 -1.11
C GLY A 112 -19.69 -3.43 -2.05
N ASP A 113 -18.72 -2.63 -1.62
CA ASP A 113 -18.17 -1.53 -2.41
C ASP A 113 -16.70 -1.26 -2.04
N ARG A 114 -15.96 -0.61 -2.93
CA ARG A 114 -14.53 -0.31 -2.77
C ARG A 114 -14.18 1.02 -3.45
N VAL A 115 -13.39 1.84 -2.76
CA VAL A 115 -12.71 3.00 -3.36
C VAL A 115 -11.20 2.80 -3.30
N GLY A 116 -10.53 2.94 -4.44
CA GLY A 116 -9.09 2.78 -4.59
C GLY A 116 -8.66 1.45 -5.24
N PRO A 117 -7.36 1.08 -5.17
CA PRO A 117 -6.34 1.72 -4.32
C PRO A 117 -5.98 3.14 -4.77
N MET A 118 -5.62 3.97 -3.79
CA MET A 118 -5.06 5.31 -3.97
C MET A 118 -3.68 5.36 -3.32
N TYR A 119 -2.87 6.32 -3.74
CA TYR A 119 -1.56 6.57 -3.15
C TYR A 119 -1.51 8.01 -2.64
N TRP A 120 -1.16 8.16 -1.37
CA TRP A 120 -1.06 9.45 -0.69
C TRP A 120 0.41 9.71 -0.35
N ALA A 121 0.92 10.89 -0.69
CA ALA A 121 2.19 11.35 -0.16
C ALA A 121 1.93 12.12 1.14
N ARG A 122 2.57 11.72 2.23
CA ARG A 122 2.54 12.50 3.47
C ARG A 122 3.28 13.81 3.25
N ARG A 123 2.65 14.91 3.67
CA ARG A 123 3.24 16.25 3.72
C ARG A 123 3.84 16.46 5.10
N ASP A 124 5.10 16.05 5.26
CA ASP A 124 5.80 16.13 6.55
C ASP A 124 6.01 17.58 7.03
N ASP A 125 5.93 18.55 6.11
CA ASP A 125 5.97 20.00 6.38
C ASP A 125 4.70 20.56 7.04
N MET A 126 3.65 19.74 7.15
CA MET A 126 2.32 20.15 7.60
C MET A 126 1.86 19.42 8.87
N SER A 127 2.75 18.70 9.56
CA SER A 127 2.43 17.93 10.79
C SER A 127 3.60 17.85 11.75
#